data_AF-A0A1T3VSR3-F1
#
_entry.id   AF-A0A1T3VSR3-F1
#
_cell.length_a   1.000
_cell.length_b   1.000
_cell.length_c   1.000
_cell.angle_alpha   90.00
_cell.angle_beta   90.00
_cell.angle_gamma   90.00
#
_symmetry.space_group_name_H-M   'P 1'
#
loop_
_entity.id
_entity.type
_entity.pdbx_description
1 polymer ?
#
loop_
_entity_poly.entity_id
_entity_poly.type
_entity_poly.pdbx_seq_one_letter_code
_entity_poly.pdbx_strand_id
1 'polypeptide(L)'
;RVADVPATVADTVLHATLTRAAVMTALDEERCDVPVPDVRAHELAGAYWSSARYGLDGPAVDPFSGDGDGDGKSTAPAVDLLRALIDRIAPALRTVGDFEFVDDELTRLLERGNGARRQRAAWQRRGEVSDVIDAVNEATVEGCR
;
A
#
# COMPACT_ATOMS: atom_id res chain seq x y z
N ARG A 1 -8.25 11.73 1.89
CA ARG A 1 -7.29 11.34 2.95
C ARG A 1 -7.70 9.95 3.41
N VAL A 2 -6.80 8.99 3.29
CA VAL A 2 -7.09 7.55 3.45
C VAL A 2 -5.99 6.86 4.26
N ALA A 3 -4.74 7.25 4.06
CA ALA A 3 -3.60 6.70 4.79
C ALA A 3 -3.49 7.31 6.20
N ASP A 4 -3.18 6.44 7.16
CA ASP A 4 -2.70 6.83 8.48
C ASP A 4 -1.28 7.43 8.40
N VAL A 5 -0.84 8.07 9.47
CA VAL A 5 0.55 8.58 9.58
C VAL A 5 1.50 7.38 9.64
N PRO A 6 2.45 7.24 8.69
CA PRO A 6 3.39 6.13 8.72
C PRO A 6 4.33 6.21 9.93
N ALA A 7 4.76 5.05 10.44
CA ALA A 7 5.55 4.97 11.66
C ALA A 7 7.00 5.45 11.49
N THR A 8 7.49 5.48 10.25
CA THR A 8 8.87 5.85 9.93
C THR A 8 8.93 6.88 8.78
N VAL A 9 10.06 7.59 8.69
CA VAL A 9 10.35 8.48 7.56
C VAL A 9 10.40 7.67 6.25
N ALA A 10 11.02 6.50 6.25
CA ALA A 10 11.10 5.63 5.09
C ALA A 10 9.71 5.23 4.57
N ASP A 11 8.80 4.80 5.44
CA ASP A 11 7.41 4.47 5.06
C ASP A 11 6.66 5.70 4.52
N THR A 12 6.94 6.88 5.08
CA THR A 12 6.36 8.16 4.62
C THR A 12 6.84 8.52 3.21
N VAL A 13 8.14 8.40 2.96
CA VAL A 13 8.73 8.65 1.64
C VAL A 13 8.21 7.62 0.64
N LEU A 14 8.17 6.32 1.00
CA LEU A 14 7.60 5.27 0.17
C LEU A 14 6.15 5.61 -0.24
N HIS A 15 5.28 5.95 0.72
CA HIS A 15 3.89 6.29 0.43
C HIS A 15 3.76 7.50 -0.51
N ALA A 16 4.56 8.55 -0.30
CA ALA A 16 4.58 9.73 -1.16
C ALA A 16 5.06 9.40 -2.58
N THR A 17 6.12 8.60 -2.70
CA THR A 17 6.70 8.17 -3.97
C THR A 17 5.72 7.32 -4.78
N LEU A 18 5.06 6.35 -4.15
CA LEU A 18 4.02 5.54 -4.78
C LEU A 18 2.85 6.40 -5.26
N THR A 19 2.40 7.36 -4.44
CA THR A 19 1.32 8.28 -4.81
C THR A 19 1.70 9.13 -6.02
N ARG A 20 2.91 9.70 -6.02
CA ARG A 20 3.42 10.52 -7.12
C ARG A 20 3.51 9.71 -8.42
N ALA A 21 4.04 8.48 -8.36
CA ALA A 21 4.15 7.61 -9.52
C ALA A 21 2.78 7.20 -10.06
N ALA A 22 1.82 6.86 -9.19
CA ALA A 22 0.44 6.56 -9.61
C ALA A 22 -0.23 7.75 -10.32
N VAL A 23 -0.05 8.97 -9.81
CA VAL A 23 -0.56 10.20 -10.46
C VAL A 23 0.12 10.44 -11.81
N MET A 24 1.44 10.26 -11.90
CA MET A 24 2.16 10.40 -13.17
C MET A 24 1.67 9.38 -14.21
N THR A 25 1.48 8.13 -13.81
CA THR A 25 0.92 7.08 -14.68
C THR A 25 -0.48 7.46 -15.16
N ALA A 26 -1.37 7.91 -14.27
CA ALA A 26 -2.73 8.32 -14.65
C ALA A 26 -2.74 9.51 -15.62
N LEU A 27 -1.85 10.49 -15.44
CA LEU A 27 -1.72 11.64 -16.35
C LEU A 27 -1.15 11.24 -17.72
N ASP A 28 -0.28 10.23 -17.78
CA ASP A 28 0.25 9.70 -19.03
C ASP A 28 -0.81 8.86 -19.78
N GLU A 29 -1.56 8.04 -19.05
CA GLU A 29 -2.72 7.29 -19.56
C GLU A 29 -3.78 8.24 -20.14
N GLU A 30 -4.09 9.35 -19.46
CA GLU A 30 -5.00 10.40 -19.96
C GLU A 30 -4.49 11.02 -21.27
N ARG A 31 -3.19 11.36 -21.35
CA ARG A 31 -2.60 11.95 -22.57
C ARG A 31 -2.57 10.98 -23.76
N CYS A 32 -2.56 9.69 -23.48
CA CYS A 32 -2.55 8.62 -24.47
C CYS A 32 -3.96 8.08 -24.79
N ASP A 33 -5.02 8.73 -24.31
CA ASP A 33 -6.42 8.31 -24.48
C ASP A 33 -6.69 6.87 -24.02
N VAL A 34 -5.98 6.42 -22.96
CA VAL A 34 -6.21 5.09 -22.36
C VAL A 34 -7.59 5.08 -21.67
N PRO A 35 -8.48 4.11 -21.97
CA PRO A 35 -9.79 4.03 -21.33
C PRO A 35 -9.70 3.91 -19.81
N VAL A 36 -10.49 4.71 -19.10
CA VAL A 36 -10.61 4.61 -17.64
C VAL A 36 -11.44 3.37 -17.29
N PRO A 37 -10.96 2.48 -16.41
CA PRO A 37 -11.72 1.33 -15.95
C PRO A 37 -13.04 1.74 -15.28
N ASP A 38 -14.15 1.08 -15.63
CA ASP A 38 -15.45 1.29 -14.98
C ASP A 38 -15.50 0.52 -13.65
N VAL A 39 -15.01 1.16 -12.59
CA VAL A 39 -15.03 0.60 -11.23
C VAL A 39 -16.31 1.04 -10.52
N ARG A 40 -17.15 0.07 -10.13
CA ARG A 40 -18.42 0.40 -9.46
C ARG A 40 -18.14 0.90 -8.04
N ALA A 41 -18.89 1.89 -7.59
CA ALA A 41 -18.68 2.52 -6.26
C ALA A 41 -18.68 1.51 -5.08
N HIS A 42 -19.47 0.44 -5.17
CA HIS A 42 -19.52 -0.60 -4.14
C HIS A 42 -18.31 -1.54 -4.15
N GLU A 43 -17.65 -1.71 -5.31
CA GLU A 43 -16.40 -2.47 -5.43
C GLU A 43 -15.27 -1.69 -4.78
N LEU A 44 -15.19 -0.38 -5.07
CA LEU A 44 -14.23 0.52 -4.43
C LEU A 44 -14.43 0.59 -2.91
N ALA A 45 -15.68 0.69 -2.43
CA ALA A 45 -15.98 0.65 -1.01
C ALA A 45 -15.57 -0.69 -0.36
N GLY A 46 -15.78 -1.80 -1.07
CA GLY A 46 -15.34 -3.13 -0.64
C GLY A 46 -13.82 -3.27 -0.56
N ALA A 47 -13.10 -2.76 -1.56
CA ALA A 47 -11.64 -2.72 -1.57
C ALA A 47 -11.10 -1.91 -0.39
N TYR A 48 -11.65 -0.71 -0.16
CA TYR A 48 -11.29 0.14 0.96
C TYR A 48 -11.47 -0.56 2.30
N TRP A 49 -12.64 -1.16 2.51
CA TRP A 49 -12.94 -1.88 3.74
C TRP A 49 -12.00 -3.09 3.94
N SER A 50 -11.72 -3.85 2.87
CA SER A 50 -10.81 -5.01 2.92
C SER A 50 -9.40 -4.58 3.30
N SER A 51 -8.87 -3.52 2.67
CA SER A 51 -7.56 -2.95 2.98
C SER A 51 -7.47 -2.47 4.43
N ALA A 52 -8.50 -1.81 4.96
CA ALA A 52 -8.53 -1.36 6.35
C ALA A 52 -8.62 -2.54 7.34
N ARG A 53 -9.38 -3.58 7.00
CA ARG A 53 -9.64 -4.71 7.90
C ARG A 53 -8.49 -5.71 7.97
N TYR A 54 -7.84 -5.97 6.84
CA TYR A 54 -6.85 -7.04 6.70
C TYR A 54 -5.43 -6.53 6.44
N GLY A 55 -5.28 -5.31 5.92
CA GLY A 55 -3.98 -4.77 5.52
C GLY A 55 -3.30 -5.66 4.48
N LEU A 56 -1.97 -5.70 4.52
CA LEU A 56 -1.14 -6.49 3.60
C LEU A 56 -1.11 -8.00 3.92
N ASP A 57 -1.58 -8.40 5.10
CA ASP A 57 -1.50 -9.78 5.60
C ASP A 57 -2.66 -10.66 5.14
N GLY A 58 -3.66 -10.08 4.47
CA GLY A 58 -4.88 -10.78 4.10
C GLY A 58 -5.39 -10.46 2.71
N PRO A 59 -6.65 -10.83 2.43
CA PRO A 59 -7.24 -10.62 1.12
C PRO A 59 -7.53 -9.15 0.87
N ALA A 60 -7.44 -8.76 -0.39
CA ALA A 60 -7.90 -7.50 -0.93
C ALA A 60 -8.84 -7.75 -2.10
N VAL A 61 -9.74 -6.80 -2.35
CA VAL A 61 -10.61 -6.83 -3.54
C VAL A 61 -9.83 -6.16 -4.67
N ASP A 62 -9.72 -6.84 -5.81
CA ASP A 62 -9.20 -6.26 -7.04
C ASP A 62 -10.33 -5.53 -7.79
N PRO A 63 -10.27 -4.20 -7.91
CA PRO A 63 -11.28 -3.43 -8.65
C PRO A 63 -11.09 -3.47 -10.17
N PHE A 64 -9.98 -4.04 -10.69
CA PHE A 64 -9.62 -4.00 -12.12
C PHE A 64 -9.79 -5.34 -12.83
N SER A 65 -9.95 -6.45 -12.10
CA SER A 65 -10.09 -7.80 -12.66
C SER A 65 -11.52 -8.16 -13.09
N GLY A 66 -12.50 -7.29 -12.85
CA GLY A 66 -13.89 -7.56 -13.20
C GLY A 66 -14.13 -7.37 -14.69
N ASP A 67 -14.15 -8.45 -15.47
CA ASP A 67 -14.84 -8.46 -16.75
C ASP A 67 -16.31 -8.11 -16.45
N GLY A 68 -16.90 -7.12 -17.12
CA GLY A 68 -18.17 -6.48 -16.73
C GLY A 68 -19.44 -7.37 -16.68
N ASP A 69 -19.29 -8.69 -16.71
CA ASP A 69 -20.31 -9.74 -16.80
C ASP A 69 -20.88 -10.21 -15.45
N GLY A 70 -20.49 -9.58 -14.34
CA GLY A 70 -21.22 -9.70 -13.07
C GLY A 70 -20.90 -10.91 -12.18
N ASP A 71 -19.97 -11.78 -12.59
CA ASP A 71 -19.44 -12.84 -11.73
C ASP A 71 -18.26 -12.32 -10.88
N GLY A 72 -18.63 -11.48 -9.89
CA GLY A 72 -18.06 -11.46 -8.56
C GLY A 72 -16.55 -11.22 -8.38
N LYS A 73 -16.20 -10.00 -7.93
CA LYS A 73 -15.07 -9.67 -7.04
C LYS A 73 -13.95 -10.72 -7.00
N SER A 74 -12.93 -10.55 -7.85
CA SER A 74 -11.69 -11.30 -7.63
C SER A 74 -11.04 -10.78 -6.35
N THR A 75 -11.07 -11.58 -5.30
CA THR A 75 -10.23 -11.33 -4.14
C THR A 75 -8.87 -11.96 -4.40
N ALA A 76 -7.81 -11.23 -4.07
CA ALA A 76 -6.45 -11.69 -4.20
C ALA A 76 -5.66 -11.37 -2.93
N PRO A 77 -4.52 -12.03 -2.68
CA PRO A 77 -3.60 -11.58 -1.64
C PRO A 77 -3.22 -10.11 -1.86
N ALA A 78 -3.31 -9.28 -0.82
CA ALA A 78 -3.01 -7.85 -0.93
C ALA A 78 -1.61 -7.57 -1.48
N VAL A 79 -0.65 -8.45 -1.19
CA VAL A 79 0.73 -8.39 -1.71
C VAL A 79 0.80 -8.56 -3.22
N ASP A 80 -0.10 -9.34 -3.83
CA ASP A 80 -0.09 -9.55 -5.28
C ASP A 80 -0.71 -8.36 -6.00
N LEU A 81 -1.78 -7.76 -5.44
CA LEU A 81 -2.33 -6.50 -5.95
C LEU A 81 -1.34 -5.34 -5.80
N LEU A 82 -0.55 -5.32 -4.71
CA LEU A 82 0.51 -4.34 -4.53
C LEU A 82 1.60 -4.51 -5.59
N ARG A 83 2.05 -5.75 -5.88
CA ARG A 83 3.00 -6.02 -6.97
C ARG A 83 2.45 -5.56 -8.32
N ALA A 84 1.21 -5.88 -8.64
CA ALA A 84 0.57 -5.43 -9.87
C ALA A 84 0.51 -3.89 -9.98
N LEU A 85 0.24 -3.18 -8.87
CA LEU A 85 0.33 -1.72 -8.83
C LEU A 85 1.76 -1.24 -9.11
N ILE A 86 2.78 -1.84 -8.47
CA ILE A 86 4.18 -1.48 -8.71
C ILE A 86 4.56 -1.69 -10.17
N ASP A 87 4.20 -2.81 -10.76
CA ASP A 87 4.47 -3.10 -12.17
C ASP A 87 3.84 -2.04 -13.09
N ARG A 88 2.59 -1.64 -12.81
CA ARG A 88 1.89 -0.59 -13.56
C ARG A 88 2.57 0.77 -13.46
N ILE A 89 3.06 1.15 -12.28
CA ILE A 89 3.68 2.47 -12.05
C ILE A 89 5.20 2.48 -12.27
N ALA A 90 5.81 1.33 -12.56
CA ALA A 90 7.26 1.19 -12.74
C ALA A 90 7.86 2.15 -13.80
N PRO A 91 7.21 2.42 -14.95
CA PRO A 91 7.71 3.41 -15.90
C PRO A 91 7.83 4.82 -15.29
N ALA A 92 6.84 5.25 -14.50
CA ALA A 92 6.85 6.54 -13.83
C ALA A 92 7.91 6.61 -12.72
N LEU A 93 8.10 5.51 -11.98
CA LEU A 93 9.18 5.39 -10.99
C LEU A 93 10.57 5.51 -11.64
N ARG A 94 10.80 4.81 -12.75
CA ARG A 94 12.08 4.87 -13.49
C ARG A 94 12.34 6.25 -14.08
N THR A 95 11.31 6.94 -14.55
CA THR A 95 11.41 8.28 -15.14
C THR A 95 12.05 9.30 -14.18
N VAL A 96 11.84 9.14 -12.87
CA VAL A 96 12.38 10.04 -11.85
C VAL A 96 13.50 9.42 -11.00
N GLY A 97 13.91 8.19 -11.30
CA GLY A 97 14.98 7.49 -10.58
C GLY A 97 14.59 6.83 -9.25
N ASP A 98 13.29 6.66 -8.96
CA ASP A 98 12.81 6.17 -7.66
C ASP A 98 12.55 4.65 -7.61
N PHE A 99 12.73 3.93 -8.73
CA PHE A 99 12.37 2.51 -8.80
C PHE A 99 13.15 1.64 -7.81
N GLU A 100 14.48 1.78 -7.75
CA GLU A 100 15.32 0.99 -6.84
C GLU A 100 14.99 1.28 -5.37
N PHE A 101 14.78 2.55 -5.01
CA PHE A 101 14.34 2.92 -3.66
C PHE A 101 13.01 2.26 -3.28
N VAL A 102 12.02 2.26 -4.18
CA VAL A 102 10.72 1.65 -3.93
C VAL A 102 10.82 0.13 -3.79
N ASP A 103 11.58 -0.54 -4.65
CA ASP A 103 11.76 -1.99 -4.61
C ASP A 103 12.41 -2.45 -3.30
N ASP A 104 13.47 -1.73 -2.89
CA ASP A 104 14.19 -1.94 -1.64
C ASP A 104 13.31 -1.72 -0.40
N GLU A 105 12.60 -0.58 -0.35
CA GLU A 105 11.72 -0.28 0.80
C GLU A 105 10.51 -1.21 0.87
N LEU A 106 9.96 -1.61 -0.28
CA LEU A 106 8.85 -2.55 -0.29
C LEU A 106 9.29 -3.93 0.20
N THR A 107 10.47 -4.39 -0.21
CA THR A 107 11.08 -5.63 0.29
C THR A 107 11.24 -5.56 1.81
N ARG A 108 11.84 -4.47 2.32
CA ARG A 108 11.97 -4.25 3.77
C ARG A 108 10.62 -4.24 4.49
N LEU A 109 9.61 -3.59 3.93
CA LEU A 109 8.28 -3.49 4.51
C LEU A 109 7.58 -4.85 4.59
N LEU A 110 7.70 -5.68 3.55
CA LEU A 110 7.10 -7.01 3.51
C LEU A 110 7.78 -7.96 4.50
N GLU A 111 9.11 -7.89 4.62
CA GLU A 111 9.91 -8.69 5.57
C GLU A 111 9.69 -8.27 7.03
N ARG A 112 9.86 -6.98 7.33
CA ARG A 112 9.86 -6.45 8.71
C ARG A 112 8.46 -6.11 9.22
N GLY A 113 7.51 -5.92 8.31
CA GLY A 113 6.17 -5.47 8.62
C GLY A 113 6.05 -3.95 8.78
N ASN A 114 4.86 -3.46 8.44
CA ASN A 114 4.46 -2.07 8.65
C ASN A 114 4.17 -1.76 10.14
N GLY A 115 3.89 -0.48 10.43
CA GLY A 115 3.57 -0.02 11.78
C GLY A 115 2.48 -0.84 12.48
N ALA A 116 1.41 -1.22 11.77
CA ALA A 116 0.35 -2.04 12.34
C ALA A 116 0.85 -3.45 12.74
N ARG A 117 1.70 -4.09 11.92
CA ARG A 117 2.31 -5.39 12.27
C ARG A 117 3.22 -5.26 13.49
N ARG A 118 4.05 -4.21 13.55
CA ARG A 118 4.94 -3.94 14.68
C ARG A 118 4.16 -3.72 15.98
N GLN A 119 3.10 -2.92 15.93
CA GLN A 119 2.23 -2.66 17.09
C GLN A 119 1.49 -3.92 17.55
N ARG A 120 0.93 -4.72 16.62
CA ARG A 120 0.30 -6.01 16.95
C ARG A 120 1.29 -6.97 17.60
N ALA A 121 2.50 -7.09 17.06
CA ALA A 121 3.55 -7.93 17.63
C ALA A 121 3.96 -7.47 19.02
N ALA A 122 4.05 -6.15 19.26
CA ALA A 122 4.33 -5.59 20.58
C ALA A 122 3.22 -5.91 21.59
N TRP A 123 1.95 -5.70 21.20
CA TRP A 123 0.80 -6.07 22.02
C TRP A 123 0.78 -7.56 22.36
N GLN A 124 1.10 -8.43 21.41
CA GLN A 124 1.08 -9.90 21.62
C GLN A 124 2.15 -10.39 22.61
N ARG A 125 3.14 -9.58 22.98
CA ARG A 125 4.17 -9.98 23.97
C ARG A 125 3.57 -10.19 25.35
N ARG A 126 2.82 -9.21 25.87
CA ARG A 126 2.23 -9.23 27.21
C ARG A 126 0.76 -8.79 27.28
N GLY A 127 0.20 -8.22 26.21
CA GLY A 127 -1.13 -7.63 26.22
C GLY A 127 -1.19 -6.27 26.92
N GLU A 128 -0.06 -5.56 26.99
CA GLU A 128 0.05 -4.27 27.67
C GLU A 128 0.17 -3.13 26.66
N VAL A 129 -0.56 -2.02 26.91
CA VAL A 129 -0.51 -0.83 26.04
C VAL A 129 0.89 -0.20 26.03
N SER A 130 1.63 -0.29 27.14
CA SER A 130 3.01 0.19 27.26
C SER A 130 3.93 -0.42 26.20
N ASP A 131 3.80 -1.71 25.89
CA ASP A 131 4.61 -2.36 24.85
C ASP A 131 4.40 -1.71 23.47
N VAL A 132 3.18 -1.28 23.18
CA VAL A 132 2.83 -0.60 21.92
C VAL A 132 3.40 0.81 21.91
N ILE A 133 3.30 1.54 23.01
CA ILE A 133 3.86 2.89 23.15
C ILE A 133 5.38 2.86 22.95
N ASP A 134 6.07 1.92 23.59
CA ASP A 134 7.52 1.77 23.47
C ASP A 134 7.94 1.47 22.02
N ALA A 135 7.20 0.59 21.33
CA ALA A 135 7.45 0.28 19.92
C ALA A 135 7.22 1.49 18.99
N VAL A 136 6.23 2.33 19.27
CA VAL A 136 5.97 3.56 18.49
C VAL A 136 7.05 4.60 18.73
N ASN A 137 7.50 4.77 19.98
CA ASN A 137 8.59 5.68 20.32
C ASN A 137 9.89 5.28 19.61
N GLU A 138 10.24 3.99 19.60
CA GLU A 138 11.42 3.47 18.90
C GLU A 138 11.36 3.72 17.38
N ALA A 139 10.21 3.46 16.75
CA ALA A 139 10.03 3.71 15.31
C ALA A 139 10.13 5.20 14.94
N THR A 140 9.67 6.09 15.82
CA THR A 140 9.69 7.54 15.57
C THR A 140 11.12 8.09 15.50
N VAL A 141 12.05 7.52 16.28
CA VAL A 141 13.45 7.97 16.33
C VAL A 141 14.37 7.27 15.32
N GLU A 142 13.88 6.24 14.61
CA GLU A 142 14.66 5.40 13.69
C GLU A 142 15.23 6.18 12.49
N GLY A 143 14.69 7.38 12.18
CA GLY A 143 15.18 8.28 11.12
C GLY A 143 15.89 9.55 11.60
N CYS A 144 16.14 9.70 12.91
CA CYS A 144 16.78 10.89 13.49
C CYS A 144 18.25 10.67 13.92
N ARG A 145 18.86 9.55 13.52
CA ARG A 145 20.27 9.23 13.81
C ARG A 145 21.18 9.43 12.61
#